data_AF-A0A193QJ50-F1
#
_entry.id   AF-A0A193QJ50-F1
#
_cell.length_a   1.000
_cell.length_b   1.000
_cell.length_c   1.000
_cell.angle_alpha   90.00
_cell.angle_beta   90.00
_cell.angle_gamma   90.00
#
_symmetry.space_group_name_H-M   'P 1'
#
loop_
_entity.id
_entity.type
_entity.pdbx_description
1 polymer ?
#
loop_
_entity_poly.entity_id
_entity_poly.type
_entity_poly.pdbx_seq_one_letter_code
_entity_poly.pdbx_strand_id
1 'polypeptide(L)' 'MKPKIPERIKKKATQLEYLYREGLAYAIRIQRTGYLSMRLCLCWRMLSKDNGQSWKTMSHATYNTKITQ' A
#
# COMPACT_ATOMS: atom_id res chain seq x y z
N MET A 1 0.16 -18.55 11.34
CA MET A 1 0.79 -17.28 11.76
C MET A 1 0.50 -16.21 10.72
N LYS A 2 -0.09 -15.06 11.09
CA LYS A 2 -0.15 -13.90 10.17
C LYS A 2 1.29 -13.47 9.89
N PRO A 3 1.74 -13.35 8.62
CA PRO A 3 3.11 -12.94 8.35
C PRO A 3 3.35 -11.56 8.99
N LYS A 4 4.29 -11.51 9.95
CA LYS A 4 4.64 -10.27 10.63
C LYS A 4 5.34 -9.37 9.61
N ILE A 5 4.79 -8.17 9.40
CA ILE A 5 5.41 -7.18 8.52
C ILE A 5 6.77 -6.80 9.12
N PRO A 6 7.88 -6.94 8.38
CA PRO A 6 9.20 -6.56 8.89
C PRO A 6 9.25 -5.08 9.25
N GLU A 7 9.97 -4.72 10.32
CA GLU A 7 10.04 -3.34 10.81
C GLU A 7 10.55 -2.35 9.74
N ARG A 8 11.51 -2.77 8.91
CA ARG A 8 11.99 -1.95 7.76
C ARG A 8 10.88 -1.57 6.79
N ILE A 9 9.90 -2.45 6.60
CA ILE A 9 8.76 -2.23 5.70
C ILE A 9 7.77 -1.28 6.36
N LYS A 10 7.54 -1.42 7.67
CA LYS A 10 6.71 -0.46 8.43
C LYS A 10 7.27 0.95 8.36
N LYS A 11 8.57 1.12 8.61
CA LYS A 11 9.25 2.43 8.51
C LYS A 11 9.11 3.04 7.11
N LYS A 12 9.36 2.24 6.06
CA LYS A 12 9.16 2.68 4.67
C LYS A 12 7.70 3.05 4.39
N ALA A 13 6.74 2.30 4.91
CA ALA A 13 5.32 2.58 4.73
C ALA A 13 4.95 3.94 5.33
N THR A 14 5.36 4.20 6.57
CA THR A 14 5.15 5.49 7.22
C THR A 14 5.79 6.64 6.44
N GLN A 15 7.02 6.45 5.96
CA GLN A 15 7.69 7.47 5.15
C GLN A 15 6.96 7.74 3.83
N LEU A 16 6.51 6.69 3.14
CA LEU A 16 5.81 6.83 1.87
C LEU A 16 4.43 7.48 2.05
N GLU A 17 3.73 7.17 3.14
CA GLU A 17 2.47 7.82 3.51
C GLU A 17 2.68 9.32 3.78
N TYR A 18 3.73 9.68 4.51
CA TYR A 18 4.10 11.08 4.71
C TYR A 18 4.35 11.79 3.37
N LEU A 19 5.19 11.20 2.51
CA LEU A 19 5.49 11.78 1.19
C LEU A 19 4.25 11.91 0.30
N TYR A 20 3.31 10.96 0.38
CA TYR A 20 2.06 11.04 -0.36
C TYR A 20 1.21 12.23 0.12
N ARG A 21 1.12 12.45 1.44
CA ARG A 21 0.36 13.58 2.01
C ARG A 21 0.97 14.93 1.63
N GLU A 22 2.29 14.99 1.53
CA GLU A 22 3.03 16.18 1.07
C GLU A 22 2.93 16.38 -0.47
N GLY A 23 2.29 15.47 -1.21
CA GLY A 23 2.20 15.53 -2.67
C GLY A 23 3.51 15.13 -3.39
N LEU A 24 4.47 14.56 -2.67
CA LEU A 24 5.78 14.15 -3.18
C LEU A 24 5.81 12.71 -3.69
N ALA A 25 4.85 11.88 -3.29
CA ALA A 25 4.71 10.51 -3.78
C ALA A 25 3.35 10.31 -4.47
N TYR A 26 3.36 9.56 -5.56
CA TYR A 26 2.17 9.28 -6.35
C TYR A 26 1.62 7.88 -6.06
N ALA A 27 0.31 7.79 -5.90
CA ALA A 27 -0.41 6.53 -5.84
C ALA A 27 -1.07 6.21 -7.19
N ILE A 28 -1.09 4.93 -7.54
CA ILE A 28 -1.76 4.44 -8.74
C ILE A 28 -3.17 4.05 -8.38
N ARG A 29 -4.16 4.60 -9.09
CA ARG A 29 -5.55 4.17 -8.97
C ARG A 29 -5.79 2.90 -9.77
N ILE A 30 -6.31 1.88 -9.11
CA ILE A 30 -6.69 0.60 -9.73
C ILE A 30 -8.07 0.79 -10.36
N GLN A 31 -8.15 0.72 -11.69
CA GLN A 31 -9.39 1.00 -12.42
C GLN A 31 -10.57 0.11 -12.00
N ARG A 32 -10.34 -1.20 -11.81
CA ARG A 32 -11.40 -2.17 -11.48
C ARG A 32 -12.06 -1.94 -10.11
N THR A 33 -11.29 -1.49 -9.12
CA THR A 33 -11.77 -1.37 -7.72
C THR A 33 -11.90 0.08 -7.24
N GLY A 34 -11.30 1.03 -7.96
CA GLY A 34 -11.15 2.42 -7.52
C GLY A 34 -10.17 2.62 -6.37
N TYR A 35 -9.50 1.57 -5.88
CA TYR A 35 -8.55 1.67 -4.78
C TYR A 35 -7.25 2.33 -5.22
N LEU A 36 -6.55 2.94 -4.27
CA LEU A 36 -5.21 3.48 -4.50
C LEU A 36 -4.15 2.47 -4.06
N SER A 37 -3.10 2.33 -4.86
CA SER A 37 -1.98 1.42 -4.62
C SER A 37 -0.65 2.14 -4.74
N MET A 38 0.22 1.88 -3.76
CA MET A 38 1.63 2.31 -3.79
C MET A 38 2.56 1.10 -3.62
N ARG A 39 3.66 1.08 -4.38
CA ARG A 39 4.69 0.04 -4.27
C ARG A 39 5.73 0.47 -3.24
N LEU A 40 5.94 -0.35 -2.20
CA LEU A 40 7.03 -0.14 -1.24
C LEU A 40 8.32 -0.82 -1.69
N CYS A 41 8.21 -2.10 -2.04
CA CYS A 41 9.30 -2.99 -2.45
C CYS A 41 8.72 -4.09 -3.36
N LEU A 42 9.57 -4.97 -3.92
CA LEU A 42 9.14 -6.07 -4.80
C LEU A 42 7.97 -6.90 -4.22
N CYS A 43 8.03 -7.24 -2.92
CA CYS A 43 7.05 -8.11 -2.29
C CYS A 43 6.00 -7.38 -1.43
N TRP A 44 6.03 -6.05 -1.34
CA TRP A 44 5.20 -5.28 -0.40
C TRP A 44 4.51 -4.09 -1.07
N ARG A 45 3.21 -3.95 -0.81
CA ARG A 45 2.37 -2.87 -1.33
C ARG A 45 1.56 -2.23 -0.22
N MET A 46 1.26 -0.94 -0.41
CA MET A 46 0.26 -0.22 0.37
C MET A 46 -1.00 -0.09 -0.48
N LEU A 47 -2.15 -0.41 0.11
CA LEU A 47 -3.45 -0.26 -0.52
C LEU A 47 -4.28 0.68 0.35
N SER A 48 -4.89 1.69 -0.26
CA SER A 48 -5.89 2.55 0.35
C SER A 48 -7.23 2.33 -0.35
N LYS A 49 -8.28 2.15 0.45
CA LYS A 49 -9.66 1.99 -0.02
C LYS A 49 -10.47 3.28 0.09
N ASP A 50 -9.96 4.26 0.83
CA ASP A 50 -10.60 5.50 1.24
C ASP A 50 -9.93 6.72 0.60
N ASN A 51 -9.45 6.55 -0.63
CA ASN A 51 -8.86 7.60 -1.46
C ASN A 51 -7.60 8.26 -0.86
N GLY A 52 -6.82 7.50 -0.09
CA GLY A 52 -5.53 7.90 0.45
C GLY A 52 -5.56 8.39 1.89
N GLN A 53 -6.72 8.33 2.57
CA GLN A 53 -6.85 8.69 3.99
C GLN A 53 -6.16 7.67 4.91
N SER A 54 -6.31 6.37 4.63
CA SER A 54 -5.64 5.30 5.35
C SER A 54 -4.98 4.31 4.41
N TRP A 55 -3.81 3.83 4.82
CA TRP A 55 -3.00 2.91 4.03
C TRP A 55 -2.77 1.60 4.76
N LYS A 56 -3.11 0.50 4.10
CA LYS A 56 -2.83 -0.84 4.60
C LYS A 56 -1.64 -1.46 3.88
N THR A 57 -0.60 -1.76 4.64
CA THR A 57 0.57 -2.48 4.13
C THR A 57 0.29 -3.97 4.09
N MET A 58 0.57 -4.61 2.95
CA MET A 58 0.38 -6.04 2.75
C MET A 58 1.39 -6.62 1.75
N SER A 59 1.56 -7.93 1.79
CA SER A 59 2.42 -8.63 0.83
C SER A 59 1.78 -8.62 -0.57
N HIS A 60 2.59 -8.87 -1.60
CA HIS A 60 2.11 -8.99 -2.99
C HIS A 60 1.01 -10.05 -3.12
N ALA A 61 1.14 -11.19 -2.45
CA ALA A 61 0.15 -12.26 -2.49
C ALA A 61 -1.20 -11.80 -1.91
N THR A 62 -1.20 -11.19 -0.71
CA THR A 62 -2.42 -10.65 -0.09
C THR A 62 -3.02 -9.51 -0.90
N TYR A 63 -2.17 -8.65 -1.45
CA TYR A 63 -2.59 -7.58 -2.36
C TYR A 63 -3.37 -8.15 -3.55
N ASN A 64 -2.84 -9.18 -4.22
CA ASN A 64 -3.48 -9.76 -5.40
C ASN A 64 -4.87 -10.30 -5.06
N THR A 65 -5.00 -11.04 -3.95
CA THR A 65 -6.31 -11.51 -3.48
C THR A 65 -7.30 -10.37 -3.25
N LYS A 66 -6.84 -9.21 -2.76
CA LYS A 66 -7.71 -8.06 -2.45
C LYS A 66 -8.15 -7.24 -3.66
N ILE A 67 -7.42 -7.31 -4.77
CA ILE A 67 -7.75 -6.56 -5.99
C ILE A 67 -8.46 -7.43 -7.04
N THR A 68 -8.41 -8.75 -6.89
CA THR A 68 -9.04 -9.71 -7.80
C THR A 68 -10.41 -10.19 -7.31
N GLN A 69 -10.70 -10.12 -6.00
CA GLN A 69 -12.05 -10.29 -5.45
C GLN A 69 -12.99 -9.20 -5.95
#